data_AF-A0A2V7J8D2-F1
#
_entry.id   AF-A0A2V7J8D2-F1
#
_cell.length_a   1.000
_cell.length_b   1.000
_cell.length_c   1.000
_cell.angle_alpha   90.00
_cell.angle_beta   90.00
_cell.angle_gamma   90.00
#
_symmetry.space_group_name_H-M   'P 1'
#
loop_
_entity.id
_entity.type
_entity.pdbx_description
1 polymer ?
#
loop_
_entity_poly.entity_id
_entity_poly.type
_entity_poly.pdbx_seq_one_letter_code
_entity_poly.pdbx_strand_id
1 'polypeptide(L)'
;MYEQYLRDPSSVGEEWRQLFDNGRLAELPVIPTDRAEVLGSGEQGAVPSAAPERTAPRSPLPVSADLQPITGPAARLAQNMADSLSVPTATSFREIAVDVLDARRRELNAQLAAAGKKVSFTHLIGFAIARAARELPVMTHAFQEVDGKPHRLDPHGVNLGLAVDVEKKDRSRALLVPVI
;
A
#
# COMPACT_ATOMS: atom_id res chain seq x y z
N MET A 1 21.75 7.13 7.65
CA MET A 1 22.68 7.99 6.89
C MET A 1 23.21 9.16 7.71
N TYR A 2 22.39 10.12 8.17
CA TYR A 2 22.93 11.27 8.92
C TYR A 2 23.64 10.88 10.23
N GLU A 3 23.08 9.96 11.02
CA GLU A 3 23.74 9.43 12.23
C GLU A 3 25.03 8.63 11.94
N GLN A 4 25.15 8.06 10.74
CA GLN A 4 26.36 7.36 10.30
C GLN A 4 27.44 8.36 9.87
N TYR A 5 27.07 9.41 9.16
CA TYR A 5 27.95 10.55 8.83
C TYR A 5 28.49 11.23 10.10
N LEU A 6 27.66 11.41 11.15
CA LEU A 6 28.13 11.97 12.43
C LEU A 6 29.16 11.09 13.15
N ARG A 7 29.14 9.77 12.91
CA ARG A 7 30.10 8.82 13.50
C ARG A 7 31.36 8.67 12.64
N ASP A 8 31.20 8.69 11.33
CA ASP A 8 32.28 8.61 10.34
C ASP A 8 31.84 9.31 9.04
N PRO A 9 32.38 10.50 8.73
CA PRO A 9 32.04 11.23 7.51
C PRO A 9 32.39 10.48 6.22
N SER A 10 33.39 9.60 6.25
CA SER A 10 33.80 8.81 5.07
C SER A 10 32.84 7.66 4.74
N SER A 11 31.93 7.33 5.66
CA SER A 11 30.93 6.26 5.49
C SER A 11 29.81 6.61 4.51
N VAL A 12 29.74 7.87 4.06
CA VAL A 12 28.78 8.32 3.05
C VAL A 12 29.49 8.85 1.81
N GLY A 13 28.85 8.69 0.66
CA GLY A 13 29.33 9.21 -0.63
C GLY A 13 29.55 10.72 -0.60
N GLU A 14 30.39 11.21 -1.50
CA GLU A 14 30.84 12.61 -1.54
C GLU A 14 29.67 13.60 -1.67
N GLU A 15 28.65 13.25 -2.45
CA GLU A 15 27.42 14.03 -2.60
C GLU A 15 26.64 14.20 -1.29
N TRP A 16 26.58 13.15 -0.47
CA TRP A 16 25.89 13.18 0.83
C TRP A 16 26.70 13.95 1.88
N ARG A 17 28.03 13.86 1.83
CA ARG A 17 28.92 14.67 2.67
C ARG A 17 28.71 16.16 2.39
N GLN A 18 28.71 16.55 1.11
CA GLN A 18 28.47 17.94 0.71
C GLN A 18 27.09 18.44 1.15
N LEU A 19 26.07 17.59 1.14
CA LEU A 19 24.73 17.93 1.63
C LEU A 19 24.72 18.20 3.14
N PHE A 20 25.43 17.40 3.93
CA PHE A 20 25.48 17.54 5.39
C PHE A 20 26.41 18.67 5.84
N ASP A 21 27.53 18.90 5.16
CA ASP A 21 28.50 19.97 5.46
C ASP A 21 27.94 21.37 5.14
N ASN A 22 27.16 21.50 4.06
CA ASN A 22 26.74 22.82 3.57
C ASN A 22 25.51 23.41 4.27
N GLY A 23 24.86 22.67 5.18
CA GLY A 23 23.77 23.16 6.05
C GLY A 23 22.56 23.81 5.35
N ARG A 24 22.51 23.77 4.02
CA ARG A 24 21.46 24.37 3.19
C ARG A 24 20.49 23.27 2.78
N LEU A 25 19.23 23.41 3.22
CA LEU A 25 18.06 22.71 2.67
C LEU A 25 17.73 23.16 1.23
N ALA A 26 18.74 23.43 0.41
CA ALA A 26 18.57 23.86 -0.97
C ALA A 26 19.06 22.73 -1.88
N GLU A 27 18.08 22.15 -2.58
CA GLU A 27 18.20 21.13 -3.63
C GLU A 27 18.59 19.75 -3.09
N LEU A 28 17.56 19.01 -2.65
CA LEU A 28 17.63 17.55 -2.57
C LEU A 28 18.08 17.03 -3.95
N PRO A 29 19.07 16.13 -4.03
CA PRO A 29 19.48 15.55 -5.30
C PRO A 29 18.28 14.90 -5.97
N VAL A 30 18.11 15.16 -7.27
CA VAL A 30 17.08 14.52 -8.09
C VAL A 30 17.39 13.03 -8.11
N ILE A 31 16.65 12.26 -7.32
CA ILE A 31 16.72 10.80 -7.35
C ILE A 31 16.31 10.38 -8.78
N PRO A 32 17.14 9.63 -9.50
CA PRO A 32 16.81 9.22 -10.86
C PRO A 32 15.45 8.52 -10.87
N THR A 33 14.55 9.07 -11.66
CA THR A 33 13.17 8.60 -11.76
C THR A 33 12.99 7.49 -12.79
N ASP A 34 14.01 7.26 -13.64
CA ASP A 34 14.02 6.19 -14.61
C ASP A 34 14.91 5.02 -14.15
N ARG A 35 14.36 3.81 -14.20
CA ARG A 35 15.06 2.56 -13.88
C ARG A 35 16.30 2.35 -14.75
N ALA A 36 16.34 2.90 -15.96
CA ALA A 36 17.50 2.83 -16.85
C ALA A 36 18.65 3.74 -16.40
N GLU A 37 18.37 4.91 -15.83
CA GLU A 37 19.38 5.87 -15.35
C GLU A 37 20.06 5.40 -14.05
N VAL A 38 19.30 4.71 -13.18
CA VAL A 38 19.83 4.06 -11.96
C VAL A 38 20.83 2.94 -12.30
N LEU A 39 20.65 2.28 -13.46
CA LEU A 39 21.50 1.18 -13.90
C LEU A 39 22.70 1.64 -14.75
N GLY A 40 22.71 2.90 -15.22
CA GLY A 40 23.72 3.43 -16.15
C GLY A 40 24.84 4.27 -15.51
N SER A 41 24.72 4.66 -14.24
CA SER A 41 25.63 5.62 -13.58
C SER A 41 26.51 5.02 -12.48
N GLY A 42 27.05 3.82 -12.71
CA GLY A 42 27.99 3.18 -11.79
C GLY A 42 29.09 2.42 -12.53
N GLU A 43 30.18 3.10 -12.89
CA GLU A 43 31.45 2.42 -13.13
C GLU A 43 32.03 1.93 -11.80
N GLN A 44 32.34 0.63 -11.78
CA GLN A 44 33.32 -0.07 -10.92
C GLN A 44 32.88 -0.43 -9.50
N GLY A 45 32.19 -1.57 -9.41
CA GLY A 45 31.95 -2.31 -8.18
C GLY A 45 31.07 -3.53 -8.44
N ALA A 46 31.51 -4.44 -9.31
CA ALA A 46 30.75 -5.64 -9.65
C ALA A 46 30.66 -6.59 -8.44
N VAL A 47 29.55 -6.49 -7.71
CA VAL A 47 28.98 -7.64 -7.00
C VAL A 47 27.66 -7.93 -7.71
N PRO A 48 27.49 -9.10 -8.35
CA PRO A 48 26.24 -9.40 -9.03
C PRO A 48 25.16 -9.63 -7.96
N SER A 49 24.43 -8.57 -7.60
CA SER A 49 23.15 -8.72 -6.95
C SER A 49 22.16 -9.16 -8.01
N ALA A 50 22.14 -10.46 -8.27
CA ALA A 50 21.04 -11.09 -8.96
C ALA A 50 19.77 -10.75 -8.17
N ALA A 51 18.95 -9.86 -8.69
CA ALA A 51 17.56 -9.76 -8.26
C ALA A 51 17.01 -11.18 -8.30
N PRO A 52 16.42 -11.71 -7.21
CA PRO A 52 15.85 -13.04 -7.26
C PRO A 52 14.79 -13.03 -8.35
N GLU A 53 15.04 -13.77 -9.42
CA GLU A 53 14.00 -14.12 -10.38
C GLU A 53 12.85 -14.68 -9.55
N ARG A 54 11.68 -14.05 -9.66
CA ARG A 54 10.45 -14.58 -9.07
C ARG A 54 10.19 -15.94 -9.68
N THR A 55 10.74 -16.97 -9.05
CA THR A 55 10.41 -18.37 -9.27
C THR A 55 9.08 -18.59 -8.58
N ALA A 56 8.01 -18.09 -9.18
CA ALA A 56 6.71 -18.68 -8.93
C ALA A 56 6.83 -20.16 -9.32
N PRO A 57 6.48 -21.12 -8.44
CA PRO A 57 6.47 -22.52 -8.82
C PRO A 57 5.41 -22.69 -9.91
N ARG A 58 5.84 -22.72 -11.17
CA ARG A 58 5.01 -23.16 -12.28
C ARG A 58 4.95 -24.67 -12.22
N SER A 59 4.01 -25.21 -11.44
CA SER A 59 3.47 -26.53 -11.74
C SER A 59 2.52 -26.36 -12.92
N PRO A 60 2.83 -26.87 -14.13
CA PRO A 60 1.85 -26.89 -15.20
C PRO A 60 0.79 -27.91 -14.81
N LEU A 61 -0.38 -27.42 -14.39
CA LEU A 61 -1.58 -28.25 -14.35
C LEU A 61 -1.95 -28.59 -15.80
N PRO A 62 -2.27 -29.86 -16.12
CA PRO A 62 -2.75 -30.22 -17.44
C PRO A 62 -4.05 -29.48 -17.75
N VAL A 63 -4.19 -29.00 -18.99
CA VAL A 63 -5.41 -28.33 -19.47
C VAL A 63 -6.55 -29.36 -19.47
N SER A 64 -7.50 -29.21 -18.55
CA SER A 64 -8.69 -30.07 -18.45
C SER A 64 -9.79 -29.61 -19.42
N ALA A 65 -10.63 -30.55 -19.86
CA ALA A 65 -11.86 -30.25 -20.61
C ALA A 65 -12.88 -29.46 -19.77
N ASP A 66 -12.76 -29.48 -18.44
CA ASP A 66 -13.70 -28.84 -17.52
C ASP A 66 -13.37 -27.36 -17.21
N LEU A 67 -12.43 -26.75 -17.94
CA LEU A 67 -12.07 -25.35 -17.73
C LEU A 67 -13.25 -24.43 -18.04
N GLN A 68 -13.65 -23.63 -17.05
CA GLN A 68 -14.68 -22.62 -17.20
C GLN A 68 -14.04 -21.22 -17.30
N PRO A 69 -14.40 -20.40 -18.30
CA PRO A 69 -13.86 -19.06 -18.42
C PRO A 69 -14.35 -18.17 -17.26
N ILE A 70 -13.42 -17.45 -16.64
CA ILE A 70 -13.76 -16.40 -15.66
C ILE A 70 -14.18 -15.16 -16.43
N THR A 71 -15.40 -14.67 -16.17
CA THR A 71 -15.99 -13.53 -16.89
C THR A 71 -16.52 -12.46 -15.93
N GLY A 72 -16.81 -11.28 -16.47
CA GLY A 72 -17.45 -10.18 -15.74
C GLY A 72 -16.64 -9.67 -14.54
N PRO A 73 -17.29 -9.36 -13.39
CA PRO A 73 -16.61 -8.81 -12.21
C PRO A 73 -15.50 -9.71 -11.65
N ALA A 74 -15.63 -11.04 -11.76
CA ALA A 74 -14.62 -11.97 -11.29
C ALA A 74 -13.32 -11.87 -12.12
N ALA A 75 -13.45 -11.63 -13.44
CA ALA A 75 -12.29 -11.43 -14.31
C ALA A 75 -11.56 -10.12 -13.96
N ARG A 76 -12.30 -9.05 -13.65
CA ARG A 76 -11.73 -7.78 -13.18
C ARG A 76 -10.98 -7.94 -11.85
N LEU A 77 -11.55 -8.70 -10.90
CA LEU A 77 -10.86 -9.00 -9.66
C LEU A 77 -9.55 -9.76 -9.89
N ALA A 78 -9.57 -10.79 -10.73
CA ALA A 78 -8.37 -11.53 -11.10
C ALA A 78 -7.29 -10.62 -11.72
N GLN A 79 -7.68 -9.72 -12.63
CA GLN A 79 -6.76 -8.74 -13.21
C GLN A 79 -6.15 -7.82 -12.16
N ASN A 80 -6.98 -7.20 -11.31
CA ASN A 80 -6.50 -6.31 -10.25
C ASN A 80 -5.55 -7.04 -9.28
N MET A 81 -5.79 -8.32 -9.01
CA MET A 81 -4.92 -9.12 -8.16
C MET A 81 -3.58 -9.46 -8.82
N ALA A 82 -3.58 -9.74 -10.12
CA ALA A 82 -2.34 -9.87 -10.88
C ALA A 82 -1.54 -8.55 -10.88
N ASP A 83 -2.21 -7.42 -11.10
CA ASP A 83 -1.57 -6.10 -11.10
C ASP A 83 -0.95 -5.76 -9.74
N SER A 84 -1.60 -6.15 -8.64
CA SER A 84 -1.11 -5.91 -7.27
C SER A 84 0.25 -6.55 -6.97
N LEU A 85 0.65 -7.59 -7.71
CA LEU A 85 1.97 -8.23 -7.56
C LEU A 85 3.13 -7.30 -7.94
N SER A 86 2.86 -6.20 -8.64
CA SER A 86 3.86 -5.17 -8.93
C SER A 86 4.25 -4.35 -7.70
N VAL A 87 3.40 -4.31 -6.67
CA VAL A 87 3.62 -3.48 -5.47
C VAL A 87 4.39 -4.27 -4.40
N PRO A 88 5.61 -3.83 -4.01
CA PRO A 88 6.37 -4.47 -2.94
C PRO A 88 5.66 -4.23 -1.60
N THR A 89 5.00 -5.27 -1.08
CA THR A 89 4.17 -5.17 0.13
C THR A 89 4.98 -5.53 1.37
N ALA A 90 5.07 -4.60 2.33
CA ALA A 90 5.58 -4.84 3.67
C ALA A 90 4.43 -4.94 4.67
N THR A 91 4.36 -6.03 5.43
CA THR A 91 3.27 -6.30 6.37
C THR A 91 3.75 -6.20 7.81
N SER A 92 3.03 -5.44 8.64
CA SER A 92 3.24 -5.37 10.08
C SER A 92 2.01 -5.87 10.83
N PHE A 93 2.21 -6.59 11.93
CA PHE A 93 1.14 -7.06 12.81
C PHE A 93 1.18 -6.32 14.15
N ARG A 94 0.01 -6.01 14.68
CA ARG A 94 -0.16 -5.39 16.00
C ARG A 94 -1.38 -6.00 16.68
N GLU A 95 -1.27 -6.22 17.97
CA GLU A 95 -2.39 -6.62 18.82
C GLU A 95 -2.94 -5.39 19.54
N ILE A 96 -4.27 -5.28 19.62
CA ILE A 96 -4.97 -4.16 20.24
C ILE A 96 -6.00 -4.74 21.21
N ALA A 97 -5.94 -4.34 22.47
CA ALA A 97 -6.96 -4.69 23.45
C ALA A 97 -8.28 -3.98 23.11
N VAL A 98 -9.40 -4.72 23.12
CA VAL A 98 -10.69 -4.23 22.62
C VAL A 98 -11.74 -4.03 23.71
N ASP A 99 -11.42 -4.29 24.99
CA ASP A 99 -12.41 -4.26 26.08
C ASP A 99 -13.08 -2.88 26.21
N VAL A 100 -12.26 -1.82 26.20
CA VAL A 100 -12.76 -0.44 26.25
C VAL A 100 -13.57 -0.10 24.99
N LEU A 101 -13.10 -0.54 23.82
CA LEU A 101 -13.80 -0.30 22.55
C LEU A 101 -15.17 -0.98 22.53
N ASP A 102 -15.28 -2.24 22.97
CA ASP A 102 -16.56 -2.96 23.02
C ASP A 102 -17.51 -2.34 24.05
N ALA A 103 -17.01 -2.00 25.25
CA ALA A 103 -17.82 -1.34 26.28
C ALA A 103 -18.42 -0.02 25.76
N ARG A 104 -17.60 0.84 25.13
CA ARG A 104 -18.06 2.11 24.54
C ARG A 104 -19.01 1.90 23.37
N ARG A 105 -18.74 0.91 22.51
CA ARG A 105 -19.63 0.55 21.41
C ARG A 105 -21.01 0.10 21.91
N ARG A 106 -21.08 -0.66 23.02
CA ARG A 106 -22.35 -1.08 23.64
C ARG A 106 -23.11 0.11 24.21
N GLU A 107 -22.42 1.00 24.94
CA GLU A 107 -22.99 2.24 25.47
C GLU A 107 -23.61 3.12 24.37
N LEU A 108 -22.86 3.35 23.28
CA LEU A 108 -23.36 4.09 22.12
C LEU A 108 -24.59 3.43 21.49
N ASN A 109 -24.59 2.10 21.33
CA ASN A 109 -25.73 1.39 20.77
C ASN A 109 -26.96 1.44 21.66
N ALA A 110 -26.81 1.45 22.99
CA ALA A 110 -27.93 1.63 23.90
C ALA A 110 -28.60 2.99 23.71
N GLN A 111 -27.80 4.06 23.52
CA GLN A 111 -28.32 5.40 23.25
C GLN A 111 -28.97 5.52 21.86
N LEU A 112 -28.44 4.82 20.85
CA LEU A 112 -28.94 4.85 19.47
C LEU A 112 -30.17 3.95 19.23
N ALA A 113 -30.51 3.09 20.19
CA ALA A 113 -31.57 2.09 20.03
C ALA A 113 -32.93 2.71 19.67
N ALA A 114 -33.29 3.84 20.31
CA ALA A 114 -34.55 4.54 20.05
C ALA A 114 -34.66 5.10 18.62
N ALA A 115 -33.51 5.37 17.97
CA ALA A 115 -33.43 5.84 16.59
C ALA A 115 -33.36 4.69 15.56
N GLY A 116 -33.39 3.42 16.00
CA GLY A 116 -33.22 2.26 15.13
C GLY A 116 -31.83 2.17 14.48
N LYS A 117 -30.84 2.91 15.00
CA LYS A 117 -29.48 2.95 14.46
C LYS A 117 -28.56 2.03 15.26
N LYS A 118 -27.53 1.52 14.60
CA LYS A 118 -26.53 0.63 15.21
C LYS A 118 -25.13 0.95 14.69
N VAL A 119 -24.16 0.95 15.60
CA VAL A 119 -22.73 1.12 15.33
C VAL A 119 -22.03 -0.23 15.55
N SER A 120 -21.39 -0.72 14.49
CA SER A 120 -20.53 -1.91 14.53
C SER A 120 -19.06 -1.53 14.77
N PHE A 121 -18.20 -2.52 15.04
CA PHE A 121 -16.75 -2.30 15.07
C PHE A 121 -16.21 -1.72 13.75
N THR A 122 -16.74 -2.18 12.61
CA THR A 122 -16.35 -1.66 11.29
C THR A 122 -16.56 -0.15 11.16
N HIS A 123 -17.64 0.39 11.72
CA HIS A 123 -17.88 1.84 11.71
C HIS A 123 -16.81 2.59 12.52
N LEU A 124 -16.49 2.08 13.72
CA LEU A 124 -15.49 2.69 14.60
C LEU A 124 -14.08 2.59 14.01
N ILE A 125 -13.73 1.43 13.45
CA ILE A 125 -12.44 1.19 12.79
C ILE A 125 -12.31 2.06 11.53
N GLY A 126 -13.34 2.10 10.69
CA GLY A 126 -13.36 2.93 9.49
C GLY A 126 -13.21 4.42 9.82
N PHE A 127 -13.94 4.91 10.83
CA PHE A 127 -13.80 6.29 11.31
C PHE A 127 -12.38 6.57 11.85
N ALA A 128 -11.80 5.66 12.63
CA ALA A 128 -10.45 5.79 13.15
C ALA A 128 -9.40 5.84 12.03
N ILE A 129 -9.52 4.97 11.02
CA ILE A 129 -8.63 4.96 9.84
C ILE A 129 -8.77 6.26 9.06
N ALA A 130 -10.00 6.71 8.79
CA ALA A 130 -10.23 7.94 8.05
C ALA A 130 -9.64 9.16 8.79
N ARG A 131 -9.78 9.20 10.11
CA ARG A 131 -9.16 10.24 10.95
C ARG A 131 -7.62 10.16 10.89
N ALA A 132 -7.05 8.96 11.04
CA ALA A 132 -5.60 8.77 10.98
C ALA A 132 -5.03 9.18 9.62
N ALA A 133 -5.72 8.87 8.53
CA ALA A 133 -5.33 9.27 7.17
C ALA A 133 -5.36 10.80 6.98
N ARG A 134 -6.22 11.54 7.68
CA ARG A 134 -6.20 13.01 7.69
C ARG A 134 -5.02 13.58 8.49
N GLU A 135 -4.63 12.90 9.57
CA GLU A 135 -3.48 13.29 10.39
C GLU A 135 -2.14 12.93 9.71
N LEU A 136 -2.13 11.89 8.86
CA LEU A 136 -0.98 11.43 8.07
C LEU A 136 -1.33 11.37 6.56
N PRO A 137 -1.44 12.52 5.85
CA PRO A 137 -1.89 12.55 4.45
C PRO A 137 -1.02 11.75 3.47
N VAL A 138 0.26 11.52 3.81
CA VAL A 138 1.16 10.68 2.99
C VAL A 138 0.58 9.27 2.76
N MET A 139 -0.26 8.77 3.68
CA MET A 139 -0.89 7.46 3.57
C MET A 139 -2.02 7.40 2.53
N THR A 140 -2.49 8.55 1.99
CA THR A 140 -3.53 8.59 0.95
C THR A 140 -2.97 8.81 -0.45
N HIS A 141 -1.67 9.06 -0.57
CA HIS A 141 -1.04 9.34 -1.86
C HIS A 141 -1.01 8.10 -2.74
N ALA A 142 -1.11 8.31 -4.06
CA ALA A 142 -1.02 7.26 -5.06
C ALA A 142 0.23 7.45 -5.94
N PHE A 143 0.80 6.34 -6.39
CA PHE A 143 1.82 6.32 -7.43
C PHE A 143 1.14 6.31 -8.81
N GLN A 144 1.67 7.10 -9.75
CA GLN A 144 1.24 7.07 -11.15
C GLN A 144 2.45 7.20 -12.08
N GLU A 145 2.40 6.55 -13.23
CA GLU A 145 3.32 6.84 -14.33
C GLU A 145 2.62 7.76 -15.33
N VAL A 146 3.24 8.91 -15.60
CA VAL A 146 2.77 9.90 -16.59
C VAL A 146 3.92 10.17 -17.54
N ASP A 147 3.70 9.95 -18.83
CA ASP A 147 4.71 10.09 -19.89
C ASP A 147 6.01 9.33 -19.59
N GLY A 148 5.88 8.12 -19.06
CA GLY A 148 7.01 7.24 -18.70
C GLY A 148 7.76 7.65 -17.44
N LYS A 149 7.29 8.68 -16.72
CA LYS A 149 7.93 9.17 -15.50
C LYS A 149 7.08 8.88 -14.26
N PRO A 150 7.69 8.47 -13.14
CA PRO A 150 6.99 8.27 -11.88
C PRO A 150 6.54 9.60 -11.26
N HIS A 151 5.31 9.60 -10.79
CA HIS A 151 4.66 10.73 -10.13
C HIS A 151 3.97 10.28 -8.86
N ARG A 152 3.88 11.21 -7.91
CA ARG A 152 3.08 11.07 -6.70
C ARG A 152 1.83 11.92 -6.85
N LEU A 153 0.66 11.30 -6.79
CA LEU A 153 -0.62 11.99 -6.74
C LEU A 153 -1.04 12.16 -5.27
N ASP A 154 -1.31 13.40 -4.86
CA ASP A 154 -2.10 13.69 -3.67
C ASP A 154 -3.57 13.88 -4.09
N PRO A 155 -4.51 13.01 -3.66
CA PRO A 155 -5.92 13.14 -4.00
C PRO A 155 -6.64 14.26 -3.22
N HIS A 156 -5.96 14.94 -2.28
CA HIS A 156 -6.51 16.01 -1.43
C HIS A 156 -7.75 15.62 -0.61
N GLY A 157 -7.92 14.32 -0.37
CA GLY A 157 -9.06 13.76 0.34
C GLY A 157 -8.78 12.35 0.87
N VAL A 158 -9.69 11.87 1.71
CA VAL A 158 -9.68 10.50 2.20
C VAL A 158 -10.87 9.79 1.57
N ASN A 159 -10.59 8.79 0.75
CA ASN A 159 -11.58 7.92 0.14
C ASN A 159 -11.30 6.50 0.66
N LEU A 160 -12.13 5.98 1.56
CA LEU A 160 -11.86 4.71 2.21
C LEU A 160 -12.64 3.58 1.52
N GLY A 161 -11.91 2.67 0.86
CA GLY A 161 -12.46 1.44 0.35
C GLY A 161 -12.74 0.43 1.47
N LEU A 162 -13.95 -0.12 1.54
CA LEU A 162 -14.32 -1.17 2.49
C LEU A 162 -14.58 -2.48 1.76
N ALA A 163 -13.73 -3.49 1.96
CA ALA A 163 -13.93 -4.81 1.37
C ALA A 163 -15.14 -5.53 2.00
N VAL A 164 -16.09 -5.94 1.17
CA VAL A 164 -17.32 -6.62 1.57
C VAL A 164 -17.51 -7.87 0.72
N ASP A 165 -17.74 -8.99 1.39
CA ASP A 165 -18.19 -10.22 0.78
C ASP A 165 -19.72 -10.20 0.66
N VAL A 166 -20.23 -10.40 -0.56
CA VAL A 166 -21.64 -10.32 -0.89
C VAL A 166 -22.12 -11.65 -1.45
N GLU A 167 -23.14 -12.22 -0.82
CA GLU A 167 -23.87 -13.38 -1.34
C GLU A 167 -24.88 -12.93 -2.40
N LYS A 168 -24.81 -13.55 -3.58
CA LYS A 168 -25.75 -13.33 -4.68
C LYS A 168 -26.96 -14.24 -4.54
N LYS A 169 -28.01 -13.95 -5.31
CA LYS A 169 -29.25 -14.76 -5.35
C LYS A 169 -29.02 -16.23 -5.67
N ASP A 170 -27.98 -16.54 -6.44
CA ASP A 170 -27.57 -17.90 -6.82
C ASP A 170 -26.70 -18.60 -5.75
N ARG A 171 -26.55 -18.01 -4.56
CA ARG A 171 -25.67 -18.44 -3.46
C ARG A 171 -24.16 -18.37 -3.78
N SER A 172 -23.78 -17.84 -4.93
CA SER A 172 -22.37 -17.52 -5.19
C SER A 172 -21.95 -16.29 -4.38
N ARG A 173 -20.65 -16.17 -4.09
CA ARG A 173 -20.09 -15.03 -3.36
C ARG A 173 -19.29 -14.11 -4.28
N ALA A 174 -19.26 -12.82 -3.97
CA ALA A 174 -18.47 -11.83 -4.68
C ALA A 174 -17.85 -10.82 -3.72
N LEU A 175 -16.60 -10.46 -3.99
CA LEU A 175 -15.91 -9.38 -3.30
C LEU A 175 -16.24 -8.04 -3.98
N LEU A 176 -16.72 -7.07 -3.18
CA LEU A 176 -16.93 -5.69 -3.59
C LEU A 176 -16.18 -4.75 -2.65
N VAL A 177 -15.79 -3.58 -3.16
CA VAL A 177 -15.09 -2.55 -2.37
C VAL A 177 -15.78 -1.21 -2.59
N PRO A 178 -16.91 -0.92 -1.91
CA PRO A 178 -17.49 0.42 -1.87
C PRO A 178 -16.49 1.42 -1.28
N VAL A 179 -16.55 2.65 -1.77
CA VAL A 179 -15.78 3.79 -1.27
C VAL A 179 -16.71 4.68 -0.46
N ILE A 180 -16.29 5.00 0.77
CA ILE A 180 -16.97 5.94 1.67
C ILE A 180 -16.10 7.17 1.95
#